data_AF-A0A936WBM5-F1
#
_entry.id   AF-A0A936WBM5-F1
#
_cell.length_a   1.000
_cell.length_b   1.000
_cell.length_c   1.000
_cell.angle_alpha   90.00
_cell.angle_beta   90.00
_cell.angle_gamma   90.00
#
_symmetry.space_group_name_H-M   'P 1'
#
loop_
_entity.id
_entity.type
_entity.pdbx_description
1 polymer ?
#
loop_
_entity_poly.entity_id
_entity_poly.type
_entity_poly.pdbx_seq_one_letter_code
_entity_poly.pdbx_strand_id
1 'polypeptide(L)'
;MLHRICFMTWPASGPVLVLLATSLLSMDTAVVPKVPTPRGCSAAMPTRAERSPLTPPADFIISATANYEWLVNGVVQPNLTLTRGTTYMFDLTAFSDEHPFMINDQQNNPFGTIFLPQSYGSVVSFTPTLTMPGAIYYHCSIHYGIKGPITLISPSCTGDLNGDLSVNASDFGIFVAAFGTMCAACAADLNDDGSVNTTDFGFFVSNYGSSCD
;
A
#
# COMPACT_ATOMS: atom_id res chain seq x y z
N MET A 1 -17.63 48.16 -33.87
CA MET A 1 -16.77 48.06 -32.67
C MET A 1 -15.99 46.75 -32.76
N LEU A 2 -14.70 46.81 -32.43
CA LEU A 2 -13.67 45.82 -32.75
C LEU A 2 -13.96 44.43 -32.14
N HIS A 3 -13.88 43.37 -32.95
CA HIS A 3 -13.75 41.99 -32.46
C HIS A 3 -12.28 41.68 -32.21
N ARG A 4 -11.91 41.51 -30.93
CA ARG A 4 -10.61 40.97 -30.53
C ARG A 4 -10.60 39.46 -30.80
N ILE A 5 -9.71 39.04 -31.69
CA ILE A 5 -9.40 37.64 -32.00
C ILE A 5 -8.38 37.17 -30.95
N CYS A 6 -8.72 36.15 -30.16
CA CYS A 6 -7.73 35.44 -29.34
C CYS A 6 -7.22 34.23 -30.14
N PHE A 7 -5.92 34.26 -30.46
CA PHE A 7 -5.18 33.12 -30.99
C PHE A 7 -4.80 32.18 -29.85
N MET A 8 -5.06 30.89 -30.02
CA MET A 8 -4.43 29.83 -29.24
C MET A 8 -3.32 29.22 -30.10
N THR A 9 -2.08 29.38 -29.64
CA THR A 9 -0.89 28.80 -30.26
C THR A 9 -0.69 27.39 -29.71
N TRP A 10 -0.43 26.45 -30.62
CA TRP A 10 0.16 25.14 -30.31
C TRP A 10 1.59 25.11 -30.85
N PRO A 11 2.56 24.51 -30.14
CA PRO A 11 3.93 24.44 -30.63
C PRO A 11 4.04 23.46 -31.80
N ALA A 12 4.63 23.96 -32.89
CA ALA A 12 4.91 23.21 -34.10
C ALA A 12 6.13 22.29 -33.91
N SER A 13 6.07 21.09 -34.48
CA SER A 13 7.24 20.24 -34.75
C SER A 13 7.01 19.45 -36.03
N GLY A 14 7.65 19.89 -37.12
CA GLY A 14 8.01 19.07 -38.29
C GLY A 14 6.99 18.93 -39.43
N PRO A 15 7.38 19.13 -40.70
CA PRO A 15 6.56 18.82 -41.87
C PRO A 15 6.93 17.46 -42.45
N VAL A 16 5.95 16.58 -42.74
CA VAL A 16 6.18 15.43 -43.61
C VAL A 16 4.97 15.17 -44.50
N LEU A 17 5.26 15.34 -45.80
CA LEU A 17 4.79 14.59 -46.96
C LEU A 17 3.36 14.77 -47.49
N VAL A 18 3.34 15.46 -48.63
CA VAL A 18 2.36 15.39 -49.71
C VAL A 18 2.11 13.93 -50.13
N LEU A 19 0.83 13.57 -50.26
CA LEU A 19 0.41 12.53 -51.21
C LEU A 19 -0.87 12.97 -51.90
N LEU A 20 -0.71 13.25 -53.19
CA LEU A 20 -1.76 13.47 -54.18
C LEU A 20 -2.55 12.17 -54.36
N ALA A 21 -3.88 12.28 -54.32
CA ALA A 21 -4.75 11.34 -55.02
C ALA A 21 -5.97 12.10 -55.55
N THR A 22 -5.89 12.44 -56.83
CA THR A 22 -6.98 12.85 -57.70
C THR A 22 -7.95 11.69 -57.91
N SER A 23 -9.25 11.90 -57.73
CA SER A 23 -10.26 11.39 -58.68
C SER A 23 -11.61 12.05 -58.45
N LEU A 24 -12.19 12.54 -59.53
CA LEU A 24 -13.55 13.08 -59.61
C LEU A 24 -14.57 11.95 -59.42
N LEU A 25 -15.71 12.23 -58.78
CA LEU A 25 -17.03 12.16 -59.42
C LEU A 25 -18.17 12.71 -58.53
N SER A 26 -19.08 13.41 -59.21
CA SER A 26 -20.50 13.61 -58.92
C SER A 26 -20.90 14.47 -57.72
N MET A 27 -21.30 15.70 -58.04
CA MET A 27 -22.06 16.61 -57.19
C MET A 27 -23.52 16.16 -57.21
N ASP A 28 -24.06 15.79 -56.04
CA ASP A 28 -25.50 15.66 -55.86
C ASP A 28 -25.93 16.59 -54.71
N THR A 29 -26.83 17.52 -55.02
CA THR A 29 -27.26 18.58 -54.10
C THR A 29 -28.27 18.02 -53.10
N ALA A 30 -27.79 17.62 -51.92
CA ALA A 30 -28.66 17.27 -50.80
C ALA A 30 -29.03 18.51 -49.98
N VAL A 31 -30.33 18.79 -49.90
CA VAL A 31 -30.94 19.80 -49.01
C VAL A 31 -30.72 19.39 -47.55
N VAL A 32 -29.98 20.19 -46.79
CA VAL A 32 -29.75 19.95 -45.34
C VAL A 32 -31.01 20.35 -44.55
N PRO A 33 -31.64 19.43 -43.79
CA PRO A 33 -32.76 19.79 -42.93
C PRO A 33 -32.27 20.61 -41.72
N LYS A 34 -33.04 21.66 -41.39
CA LYS A 34 -32.78 22.58 -40.27
C LYS A 34 -32.85 21.83 -38.94
N VAL A 35 -31.70 21.69 -38.28
CA VAL A 35 -31.57 21.11 -36.92
C VAL A 35 -32.31 22.02 -35.91
N PRO A 36 -33.25 21.50 -35.09
CA PRO A 36 -33.85 22.28 -34.02
C PRO A 36 -32.82 22.57 -32.92
N THR A 37 -32.80 23.80 -32.42
CA THR A 37 -31.95 24.22 -31.31
C THR A 37 -32.29 23.45 -30.02
N PRO A 38 -31.30 22.99 -29.24
CA PRO A 38 -31.58 22.34 -27.97
C PRO A 38 -32.13 23.37 -26.98
N ARG A 39 -33.31 23.07 -26.42
CA ARG A 39 -33.87 23.77 -25.26
C ARG A 39 -32.93 23.55 -24.08
N GLY A 40 -32.51 24.63 -23.44
CA GLY A 40 -31.65 24.58 -22.26
C GLY A 40 -32.33 23.83 -21.12
N CYS A 41 -31.73 22.73 -20.68
CA CYS A 41 -32.00 22.14 -19.38
C CYS A 41 -31.05 22.78 -18.36
N SER A 42 -31.52 23.83 -17.69
CA SER A 42 -30.89 24.30 -16.45
C SER A 42 -31.41 23.43 -15.31
N ALA A 43 -30.72 22.31 -15.07
CA ALA A 43 -30.81 21.61 -13.80
C ALA A 43 -29.44 21.79 -13.14
N ALA A 44 -29.41 22.48 -12.00
CA ALA A 44 -28.23 22.53 -11.15
C ALA A 44 -27.80 21.08 -10.86
N MET A 45 -26.58 20.72 -11.23
CA MET A 45 -25.99 19.44 -10.82
C MET A 45 -26.03 19.40 -9.30
N PRO A 46 -26.59 18.35 -8.67
CA PRO A 46 -26.43 18.20 -7.23
C PRO A 46 -24.92 18.07 -6.99
N THR A 47 -24.39 18.89 -6.08
CA THR A 47 -23.03 18.74 -5.58
C THR A 47 -22.85 17.30 -5.16
N ARG A 48 -21.90 16.61 -5.79
CA ARG A 48 -21.47 15.27 -5.43
C ARG A 48 -21.20 15.29 -3.93
N ALA A 49 -21.99 14.55 -3.16
CA ALA A 49 -21.68 14.27 -1.77
C ALA A 49 -20.25 13.73 -1.75
N GLU A 50 -19.34 14.49 -1.16
CA GLU A 50 -17.98 14.04 -0.92
C GLU A 50 -18.13 12.84 0.01
N ARG A 51 -17.85 11.65 -0.53
CA ARG A 51 -17.85 10.41 0.25
C ARG A 51 -16.91 10.65 1.43
N SER A 52 -17.45 10.71 2.65
CA SER A 52 -16.63 10.74 3.86
C SER A 52 -15.54 9.68 3.71
N PRO A 53 -14.25 10.01 3.97
CA PRO A 53 -13.24 8.98 4.03
C PRO A 53 -13.68 7.97 5.08
N LEU A 54 -14.08 6.79 4.64
CA LEU A 54 -14.36 5.68 5.54
C LEU A 54 -13.03 5.40 6.23
N THR A 55 -12.96 5.59 7.54
CA THR A 55 -11.80 5.17 8.34
C THR A 55 -11.51 3.72 7.98
N PRO A 56 -10.27 3.37 7.59
CA PRO A 56 -9.92 1.98 7.32
C PRO A 56 -10.33 1.11 8.52
N PRO A 57 -10.85 -0.11 8.30
CA PRO A 57 -11.13 -1.04 9.39
C PRO A 57 -9.89 -1.24 10.25
N ALA A 58 -10.07 -1.30 11.57
CA ALA A 58 -8.96 -1.57 12.47
C ALA A 58 -8.47 -3.01 12.35
N ASP A 59 -7.16 -3.21 12.35
CA ASP A 59 -6.53 -4.54 12.39
C ASP A 59 -6.54 -5.12 13.80
N PHE A 60 -6.39 -4.24 14.80
CA PHE A 60 -6.33 -4.59 16.22
C PHE A 60 -7.35 -3.79 17.01
N ILE A 61 -8.34 -4.47 17.57
CA ILE A 61 -9.26 -3.91 18.55
C ILE A 61 -8.64 -4.12 19.93
N ILE A 62 -8.32 -3.02 20.60
CA ILE A 62 -7.73 -3.02 21.93
C ILE A 62 -8.84 -2.74 22.95
N SER A 63 -8.91 -3.57 23.98
CA SER A 63 -9.80 -3.40 25.14
C SER A 63 -9.13 -3.94 26.40
N ALA A 64 -9.67 -3.68 27.59
CA ALA A 64 -9.08 -4.15 28.84
C ALA A 64 -10.05 -5.05 29.62
N THR A 65 -9.53 -6.07 30.31
CA THR A 65 -10.30 -6.87 31.28
C THR A 65 -10.52 -6.09 32.57
N ALA A 66 -11.46 -6.54 33.40
CA ALA A 66 -11.65 -5.99 34.75
C ALA A 66 -10.44 -6.20 35.68
N ASN A 67 -9.53 -7.10 35.32
CA ASN A 67 -8.30 -7.40 36.07
C ASN A 67 -7.08 -6.64 35.54
N TYR A 68 -7.30 -5.61 34.70
CA TYR A 68 -6.22 -4.84 34.10
C TYR A 68 -5.33 -5.70 33.20
N GLU A 69 -5.92 -6.37 32.21
CA GLU A 69 -5.17 -7.07 31.16
C GLU A 69 -5.60 -6.56 29.78
N TRP A 70 -4.65 -6.40 28.85
CA TRP A 70 -5.00 -6.05 27.48
C TRP A 70 -5.66 -7.24 26.80
N LEU A 71 -6.78 -6.97 26.14
CA LEU A 71 -7.40 -7.82 25.15
C LEU A 71 -7.08 -7.24 23.77
N VAL A 72 -6.38 -7.99 22.93
CA VAL A 72 -6.18 -7.66 21.52
C VAL A 72 -7.03 -8.62 20.71
N ASN A 73 -8.02 -8.10 19.99
CA ASN A 73 -9.01 -8.90 19.27
C ASN A 73 -9.67 -9.98 20.16
N GLY A 74 -9.90 -9.64 21.44
CA GLY A 74 -10.51 -10.54 22.44
C GLY A 74 -9.55 -11.55 23.07
N VAL A 75 -8.27 -11.58 22.70
CA VAL A 75 -7.26 -12.47 23.30
C VAL A 75 -6.46 -11.71 24.36
N VAL A 76 -6.25 -12.33 25.53
CA VAL A 76 -5.48 -11.73 26.63
C VAL A 76 -4.00 -11.69 26.28
N GLN A 77 -3.44 -10.48 26.24
CA GLN A 77 -2.02 -10.16 26.10
C GLN A 77 -1.24 -11.03 25.08
N PRO A 78 -1.75 -11.21 23.84
CA PRO A 78 -1.09 -12.05 22.85
C PRO A 78 0.24 -11.44 22.37
N ASN A 79 1.11 -12.29 21.83
CA ASN A 79 2.20 -11.82 20.98
C ASN A 79 1.62 -11.34 19.65
N LEU A 80 1.92 -10.11 19.26
CA LEU A 80 1.56 -9.59 17.94
C LEU A 80 2.72 -9.84 16.97
N THR A 81 2.42 -10.26 15.74
CA THR A 81 3.43 -10.34 14.69
C THR A 81 3.11 -9.28 13.65
N LEU A 82 3.99 -8.31 13.47
CA LEU A 82 3.82 -7.21 12.53
C LEU A 82 4.93 -7.23 11.49
N THR A 83 4.58 -6.93 10.25
CA THR A 83 5.53 -6.77 9.16
C THR A 83 6.00 -5.32 9.10
N ARG A 84 7.31 -5.10 9.07
CA ARG A 84 7.89 -3.76 8.87
C ARG A 84 7.44 -3.17 7.53
N GLY A 85 7.29 -1.85 7.46
CA GLY A 85 6.74 -1.12 6.32
C GLY A 85 5.21 -1.20 6.18
N THR A 86 4.56 -2.19 6.81
CA THR A 86 3.09 -2.32 6.79
C THR A 86 2.46 -1.40 7.83
N THR A 87 1.44 -0.64 7.42
CA THR A 87 0.68 0.23 8.33
C THR A 87 -0.46 -0.54 8.95
N TYR A 88 -0.52 -0.55 10.27
CA TYR A 88 -1.56 -1.20 11.06
C TYR A 88 -2.42 -0.17 11.79
N MET A 89 -3.71 -0.44 11.90
CA MET A 89 -4.70 0.37 12.59
C MET A 89 -5.08 -0.26 13.93
N PHE A 90 -4.88 0.47 15.02
CA PHE A 90 -5.25 0.09 16.38
C PHE A 90 -6.47 0.89 16.83
N ASP A 91 -7.58 0.19 17.09
CA ASP A 91 -8.79 0.78 17.67
C ASP A 91 -8.68 0.79 19.20
N LEU A 92 -8.58 2.00 19.76
CA LEU A 92 -8.48 2.27 21.20
C LEU A 92 -9.76 2.91 21.75
N THR A 93 -10.89 2.84 21.02
CA THR A 93 -12.13 3.52 21.38
C THR A 93 -12.86 2.89 22.57
N ALA A 94 -12.43 1.71 23.02
CA ALA A 94 -13.02 0.99 24.15
C ALA A 94 -12.67 1.59 25.53
N PHE A 95 -11.73 2.54 25.60
CA PHE A 95 -11.27 3.15 26.85
C PHE A 95 -10.87 4.62 26.64
N SER A 96 -10.87 5.38 27.74
CA SER A 96 -10.38 6.76 27.80
C SER A 96 -8.99 6.81 28.46
N ASP A 97 -8.69 7.86 29.23
CA ASP A 97 -7.36 8.13 29.78
C ASP A 97 -6.97 7.18 30.93
N GLU A 98 -7.87 6.27 31.35
CA GLU A 98 -7.60 5.26 32.37
C GLU A 98 -6.66 4.15 31.87
N HIS A 99 -6.58 3.96 30.55
CA HIS A 99 -5.69 2.97 29.94
C HIS A 99 -4.93 3.53 28.74
N PRO A 100 -3.94 4.42 28.93
CA PRO A 100 -3.21 4.97 27.80
C PRO A 100 -2.34 3.88 27.16
N PHE A 101 -2.66 3.53 25.91
CA PHE A 101 -1.95 2.53 25.12
C PHE A 101 -0.72 3.16 24.47
N MET A 102 0.40 2.45 24.45
CA MET A 102 1.63 2.89 23.79
C MET A 102 2.49 1.71 23.34
N ILE A 103 3.45 1.97 22.45
CA ILE A 103 4.42 0.97 21.94
C ILE A 103 5.85 1.51 22.11
N ASN A 104 6.76 0.69 22.63
CA ASN A 104 8.18 1.03 22.81
C ASN A 104 9.11 -0.20 22.67
N ASP A 105 10.41 -0.02 22.87
CA ASP A 105 11.45 -1.05 22.78
C ASP A 105 11.76 -1.83 24.09
N GLN A 106 11.13 -1.52 25.21
CA GLN A 106 11.46 -2.06 26.54
C GLN A 106 10.34 -2.91 27.14
N GLN A 107 10.62 -4.19 27.39
CA GLN A 107 9.65 -5.14 27.94
C GLN A 107 9.03 -4.73 29.29
N ASN A 108 9.79 -4.06 30.15
CA ASN A 108 9.40 -3.81 31.54
C ASN A 108 9.32 -2.31 31.88
N ASN A 109 9.54 -1.43 30.91
CA ASN A 109 9.51 0.01 31.13
C ASN A 109 8.64 0.68 30.05
N PRO A 110 7.45 1.20 30.39
CA PRO A 110 6.60 1.88 29.41
C PRO A 110 7.24 3.15 28.85
N PHE A 111 8.29 3.70 29.47
CA PHE A 111 8.96 4.95 29.04
C PHE A 111 10.32 4.71 28.37
N GLY A 112 10.46 3.58 27.66
CA GLY A 112 11.59 3.34 26.76
C GLY A 112 11.62 4.27 25.54
N THR A 113 12.33 3.85 24.49
CA THR A 113 12.27 4.49 23.18
C THR A 113 10.86 4.35 22.60
N ILE A 114 10.11 5.44 22.57
CA ILE A 114 8.69 5.45 22.17
C ILE A 114 8.57 5.35 20.65
N PHE A 115 7.81 4.35 20.17
CA PHE A 115 7.46 4.18 18.75
C PHE A 115 6.02 4.59 18.46
N LEU A 116 5.10 4.36 19.40
CA LEU A 116 3.75 4.89 19.38
C LEU A 116 3.50 5.58 20.73
N PRO A 117 3.22 6.90 20.76
CA PRO A 117 2.97 7.62 22.01
C PRO A 117 1.64 7.18 22.64
N GLN A 118 1.49 7.56 23.91
CA GLN A 118 0.28 7.30 24.68
C GLN A 118 -0.97 7.79 23.94
N SER A 119 -1.91 6.88 23.73
CA SER A 119 -3.13 7.10 22.95
C SER A 119 -4.31 6.35 23.57
N TYR A 120 -5.52 6.88 23.38
CA TYR A 120 -6.78 6.32 23.87
C TYR A 120 -7.97 6.97 23.14
N GLY A 121 -9.16 6.40 23.25
CA GLY A 121 -10.42 6.98 22.75
C GLY A 121 -10.49 7.22 21.24
N SER A 122 -9.58 6.63 20.46
CA SER A 122 -9.40 6.91 19.03
C SER A 122 -8.81 5.71 18.30
N VAL A 123 -8.89 5.74 16.97
CA VAL A 123 -8.16 4.78 16.12
C VAL A 123 -6.83 5.42 15.72
N VAL A 124 -5.72 4.73 15.98
CA VAL A 124 -4.36 5.20 15.69
C VAL A 124 -3.66 4.28 14.69
N SER A 125 -2.76 4.84 13.88
CA SER A 125 -1.96 4.09 12.93
C SER A 125 -0.54 3.86 13.46
N PHE A 126 0.03 2.69 13.18
CA PHE A 126 1.41 2.35 13.49
C PHE A 126 2.07 1.64 12.31
N THR A 127 3.23 2.14 11.88
CA THR A 127 4.02 1.58 10.77
C THR A 127 5.42 1.26 11.28
N PRO A 128 5.75 -0.01 11.56
CA PRO A 128 7.08 -0.37 12.05
C PRO A 128 8.13 -0.14 10.96
N THR A 129 9.26 0.49 11.29
CA THR A 129 10.32 0.74 10.29
C THR A 129 11.33 -0.41 10.25
N LEU A 130 12.10 -0.49 9.16
CA LEU A 130 13.24 -1.41 9.02
C LEU A 130 14.29 -1.31 10.13
N THR A 131 14.43 -0.12 10.72
CA THR A 131 15.40 0.15 11.78
C THR A 131 14.92 -0.23 13.18
N MET A 132 13.63 -0.57 13.35
CA MET A 132 13.12 -1.02 14.65
C MET A 132 13.64 -2.43 14.99
N PRO A 133 13.93 -2.69 16.28
CA PRO A 133 14.39 -4.00 16.73
C PRO A 133 13.34 -5.08 16.47
N GLY A 134 13.78 -6.35 16.32
CA GLY A 134 12.89 -7.49 16.08
C GLY A 134 11.86 -7.76 17.18
N ALA A 135 12.10 -7.24 18.39
CA ALA A 135 11.18 -7.31 19.51
C ALA A 135 10.91 -5.90 20.04
N ILE A 136 9.63 -5.52 20.06
CA ILE A 136 9.10 -4.33 20.72
C ILE A 136 7.91 -4.74 21.59
N TYR A 137 7.28 -3.80 22.28
CA TYR A 137 6.27 -4.11 23.29
C TYR A 137 5.15 -3.06 23.29
N TYR A 138 3.91 -3.52 23.45
CA TYR A 138 2.78 -2.64 23.75
C TYR A 138 2.50 -2.61 25.25
N HIS A 139 2.05 -1.47 25.75
CA HIS A 139 1.90 -1.21 27.18
C HIS A 139 0.67 -0.37 27.48
N CYS A 140 0.21 -0.47 28.73
CA CYS A 140 -0.44 0.65 29.42
C CYS A 140 0.63 1.47 30.16
N SER A 141 0.60 2.81 30.03
CA SER A 141 1.61 3.68 30.65
C SER A 141 1.49 3.80 32.17
N ILE A 142 0.28 3.58 32.73
CA ILE A 142 0.01 3.75 34.16
C ILE A 142 -0.20 2.43 34.90
N HIS A 143 -0.47 1.34 34.18
CA HIS A 143 -0.60 -0.01 34.72
C HIS A 143 0.53 -0.90 34.15
N TYR A 144 1.68 -0.91 34.82
CA TYR A 144 2.92 -1.53 34.34
C TYR A 144 2.84 -3.05 34.06
N GLY A 145 1.82 -3.73 34.61
CA GLY A 145 1.54 -5.14 34.37
C GLY A 145 0.79 -5.43 33.07
N ILE A 146 0.14 -4.41 32.46
CA ILE A 146 -0.65 -4.58 31.24
C ILE A 146 0.23 -4.36 30.03
N LYS A 147 0.65 -5.45 29.39
CA LYS A 147 1.61 -5.39 28.29
C LYS A 147 1.62 -6.66 27.46
N GLY A 148 2.27 -6.60 26.30
CA GLY A 148 2.62 -7.81 25.58
C GLY A 148 3.70 -7.58 24.53
N PRO A 149 4.30 -8.66 24.04
CA PRO A 149 5.34 -8.59 23.02
C PRO A 149 4.75 -8.31 21.64
N ILE A 150 5.55 -7.67 20.82
CA ILE A 150 5.37 -7.54 19.37
C ILE A 150 6.64 -8.05 18.70
N THR A 151 6.49 -9.06 17.87
CA THR A 151 7.52 -9.59 16.99
C THR A 151 7.46 -8.85 15.66
N LEU A 152 8.52 -8.12 15.31
CA LEU A 152 8.65 -7.48 14.01
C LEU A 152 9.36 -8.40 13.02
N ILE A 153 8.66 -8.78 11.95
CA ILE A 153 9.22 -9.52 10.81
C ILE A 153 9.53 -8.57 9.67
N SER A 154 10.56 -8.91 8.88
CA SER A 154 10.85 -8.16 7.67
C SER A 154 9.84 -8.53 6.59
N PRO A 155 9.44 -7.57 5.74
CA PRO A 155 8.75 -7.87 4.49
C PRO A 155 9.65 -8.77 3.62
N SER A 156 9.03 -9.55 2.74
CA SER A 156 9.73 -10.40 1.78
C SER A 156 9.23 -10.10 0.38
N CYS A 157 10.15 -9.98 -0.57
CA CYS A 157 9.83 -9.85 -1.99
C CYS A 157 10.17 -11.18 -2.69
N THR A 158 9.27 -11.66 -3.54
CA THR A 158 9.54 -12.86 -4.34
C THR A 158 10.79 -12.63 -5.17
N GLY A 159 11.79 -13.50 -5.02
CA GLY A 159 13.07 -13.39 -5.69
C GLY A 159 14.17 -12.63 -4.92
N ASP A 160 13.91 -12.08 -3.74
CA ASP A 160 14.97 -11.65 -2.81
C ASP A 160 15.50 -12.91 -2.11
N LEU A 161 16.57 -13.48 -2.66
CA LEU A 161 17.12 -14.76 -2.24
C LEU A 161 18.20 -14.60 -1.18
N ASN A 162 18.72 -13.39 -1.00
CA ASN A 162 19.78 -13.09 -0.05
C ASN A 162 19.26 -12.38 1.22
N GLY A 163 18.02 -11.87 1.20
CA GLY A 163 17.34 -11.24 2.32
C GLY A 163 17.74 -9.78 2.54
N ASP A 164 18.23 -9.09 1.51
CA ASP A 164 18.61 -7.66 1.56
C ASP A 164 17.45 -6.71 1.20
N LEU A 165 16.24 -7.25 1.02
CA LEU A 165 15.02 -6.54 0.66
C LEU A 165 15.02 -5.96 -0.75
N SER A 166 15.92 -6.39 -1.63
CA SER A 166 16.04 -5.89 -3.00
C SER A 166 16.28 -7.03 -3.99
N VAL A 167 15.37 -7.24 -4.94
CA VAL A 167 15.55 -8.26 -5.99
C VAL A 167 16.54 -7.76 -7.05
N ASN A 168 17.80 -8.17 -6.98
CA ASN A 168 18.87 -7.62 -7.82
C ASN A 168 19.87 -8.67 -8.33
N ALA A 169 21.01 -8.21 -8.84
CA ALA A 169 22.04 -9.06 -9.43
C ALA A 169 22.63 -10.05 -8.41
N SER A 170 22.65 -9.70 -7.13
CA SER A 170 23.08 -10.58 -6.04
C SER A 170 22.16 -11.79 -5.92
N ASP A 171 20.84 -11.58 -5.99
CA ASP A 171 19.85 -12.66 -5.97
C ASP A 171 19.89 -13.48 -7.24
N PHE A 172 20.14 -12.84 -8.38
CA PHE A 172 20.31 -13.57 -9.63
C PHE A 172 21.50 -14.54 -9.56
N GLY A 173 22.59 -14.15 -8.89
CA GLY A 173 23.72 -15.03 -8.63
C GLY A 173 23.32 -16.28 -7.83
N ILE A 174 22.47 -16.12 -6.81
CA ILE A 174 21.94 -17.23 -6.01
C ILE A 174 21.00 -18.11 -6.83
N PHE A 175 20.10 -17.49 -7.61
CA PHE A 175 19.15 -18.18 -8.47
C PHE A 175 19.87 -19.09 -9.48
N VAL A 176 20.86 -18.55 -10.20
CA VAL A 176 21.63 -19.31 -11.21
C VAL A 176 22.43 -20.44 -10.57
N ALA A 177 22.93 -20.27 -9.35
CA ALA A 177 23.63 -21.34 -8.62
C ALA A 177 22.71 -22.53 -8.28
N ALA A 178 21.40 -22.29 -8.12
CA ALA A 178 20.39 -23.31 -7.84
C ALA A 178 19.69 -23.83 -9.12
N PHE A 179 19.93 -23.26 -10.30
CA PHE A 179 19.20 -23.60 -11.50
C PHE A 179 19.40 -25.05 -11.93
N GLY A 180 18.30 -25.75 -12.22
CA GLY A 180 18.27 -27.17 -12.57
C GLY A 180 18.27 -28.13 -11.38
N THR A 181 18.21 -27.62 -10.14
CA THR A 181 18.09 -28.46 -8.94
C THR A 181 16.66 -28.92 -8.71
N MET A 182 16.52 -30.16 -8.20
CA MET A 182 15.24 -30.74 -7.76
C MET A 182 15.14 -30.56 -6.25
N CYS A 183 14.26 -29.66 -5.82
CA CYS A 183 14.32 -29.05 -4.50
C CYS A 183 13.03 -28.29 -4.16
N ALA A 184 12.05 -28.95 -3.57
CA ALA A 184 10.74 -28.37 -3.22
C ALA A 184 10.74 -27.37 -2.04
N ALA A 185 11.90 -26.93 -1.57
CA ALA A 185 12.02 -26.05 -0.40
C ALA A 185 13.24 -25.13 -0.42
N CYS A 186 13.93 -24.98 -1.56
CA CYS A 186 14.94 -23.94 -1.68
C CYS A 186 14.28 -22.63 -2.06
N ALA A 187 14.89 -21.53 -1.60
CA ALA A 187 14.42 -20.18 -1.87
C ALA A 187 14.29 -19.85 -3.37
N ALA A 188 14.98 -20.58 -4.25
CA ALA A 188 14.97 -20.36 -5.70
C ALA A 188 13.84 -21.11 -6.45
N ASP A 189 13.13 -22.03 -5.80
CA ASP A 189 11.88 -22.64 -6.32
C ASP A 189 10.74 -21.68 -5.97
N LEU A 190 10.48 -20.73 -6.87
CA LEU A 190 9.62 -19.58 -6.61
C LEU A 190 8.14 -19.87 -6.85
N ASN A 191 7.82 -20.98 -7.51
CA ASN A 191 6.45 -21.45 -7.74
C ASN A 191 6.09 -22.69 -6.91
N ASP A 192 7.01 -23.16 -6.06
CA ASP A 192 6.90 -24.34 -5.20
C ASP A 192 6.56 -25.63 -5.99
N ASP A 193 7.09 -25.79 -7.21
CA ASP A 193 6.79 -26.95 -8.07
C ASP A 193 7.76 -28.14 -7.86
N GLY A 194 8.77 -27.96 -7.02
CA GLY A 194 9.78 -28.97 -6.72
C GLY A 194 11.04 -28.88 -7.56
N SER A 195 11.13 -27.94 -8.51
CA SER A 195 12.25 -27.85 -9.45
C SER A 195 12.62 -26.40 -9.76
N VAL A 196 13.86 -26.00 -9.54
CA VAL A 196 14.32 -24.67 -9.97
C VAL A 196 14.57 -24.67 -11.47
N ASN A 197 13.65 -24.09 -12.25
CA ASN A 197 13.64 -24.18 -13.70
C ASN A 197 13.26 -22.85 -14.39
N THR A 198 12.98 -22.92 -15.69
CA THR A 198 12.62 -21.74 -16.49
C THR A 198 11.35 -21.04 -16.02
N THR A 199 10.45 -21.77 -15.34
CA THR A 199 9.23 -21.21 -14.75
C THR A 199 9.60 -20.27 -13.60
N ASP A 200 10.45 -20.70 -12.68
CA ASP A 200 10.99 -19.86 -11.59
C ASP A 200 11.77 -18.67 -12.11
N PHE A 201 12.52 -18.85 -13.19
CA PHE A 201 13.21 -17.74 -13.83
C PHE A 201 12.22 -16.66 -14.31
N GLY A 202 11.05 -17.08 -14.80
CA GLY A 202 9.95 -16.15 -15.12
C GLY A 202 9.48 -15.36 -13.90
N PHE A 203 9.26 -16.03 -12.77
CA PHE A 203 8.91 -15.38 -11.50
C PHE A 203 10.02 -14.41 -11.05
N PHE A 204 11.27 -14.84 -11.08
CA PHE A 204 12.42 -14.00 -10.71
C PHE A 204 12.50 -12.73 -11.57
N VAL A 205 12.49 -12.86 -12.90
CA VAL A 205 12.60 -11.70 -13.81
C VAL A 205 11.42 -10.77 -13.70
N SER A 206 10.20 -11.28 -13.45
CA SER A 206 9.02 -10.43 -13.22
C SER A 206 9.11 -9.58 -11.96
N ASN A 207 9.93 -9.98 -10.98
CA ASN A 207 10.16 -9.24 -9.75
C ASN A 207 11.51 -8.50 -9.73
N TYR A 208 12.36 -8.67 -10.75
CA TYR A 208 13.69 -8.07 -10.79
C TYR A 208 13.64 -6.53 -10.73
N GLY A 209 14.43 -5.95 -9.85
CA GLY A 209 14.45 -4.51 -9.56
C GLY A 209 13.43 -4.04 -8.53
N SER A 210 12.59 -4.95 -8.00
CA SER A 210 11.69 -4.62 -6.89
C SER A 210 12.46 -4.47 -5.59
N SER A 211 11.95 -3.62 -4.71
CA SER A 211 12.37 -3.55 -3.31
C SER A 211 11.15 -3.74 -2.41
N CYS A 212 11.39 -4.29 -1.23
CA CYS A 212 10.35 -4.52 -0.23
C CYS A 212 10.63 -3.79 1.09
N ASP A 213 11.43 -2.74 1.07
CA ASP A 213 11.85 -1.92 2.21
C ASP A 213 10.85 -0.87 2.72
#